data_AF-A0A379ULJ1-F1
#
_entry.id   AF-A0A379ULJ1-F1
#
_cell.length_a   1.000
_cell.length_b   1.000
_cell.length_c   1.000
_cell.angle_alpha   90.00
_cell.angle_beta   90.00
_cell.angle_gamma   90.00
#
_symmetry.space_group_name_H-M   'P 1'
#
loop_
_entity.id
_entity.type
_entity.pdbx_description
1 polymer ?
#
loop_
_entity_poly.entity_id
_entity_poly.type
_entity_poly.pdbx_seq_one_letter_code
_entity_poly.pdbx_strand_id
1 'polypeptide(L)'
;MAKTLRESSQPVTIVSTGPQTNVALLLNSHPELHTKIARIVIMGGAMGLGNWTPAAEFNIYVDPEAAEIVFQSGIPVVMAGLDVTHKAQIHAADIERFRAIGNPISTIVAELLDFFMEYHKDEKWGFVGAPLHDPCTIAWAAQARDFHHR
;
A
#
# COMPACT_ATOMS: atom_id res chain seq x y z
N MET A 1 -1.60 0.85 18.04
CA MET A 1 -0.66 1.85 17.48
C MET A 1 -0.07 2.76 18.56
N ALA A 2 -0.86 3.48 19.36
CA ALA A 2 -0.34 4.44 20.35
C ALA A 2 0.68 3.85 21.35
N LYS A 3 0.40 2.66 21.92
CA LYS A 3 1.35 1.94 22.80
C LYS A 3 2.71 1.74 22.13
N THR A 4 2.72 1.17 20.93
CA THR A 4 3.94 0.92 20.14
C THR A 4 4.72 2.21 19.89
N LEU A 5 4.05 3.33 19.57
CA LEU A 5 4.71 4.62 19.38
C LEU A 5 5.33 5.19 20.66
N ARG A 6 4.66 5.04 21.81
CA ARG A 6 5.20 5.46 23.11
C ARG A 6 6.43 4.66 23.50
N GLU A 7 6.36 3.34 23.33
CA GLU A 7 7.39 2.40 23.76
C GLU A 7 8.58 2.33 22.80
N SER A 8 8.40 2.76 21.54
CA SER A 8 9.50 2.78 20.59
C SER A 8 10.56 3.82 20.96
N SER A 9 11.81 3.37 21.03
CA SER A 9 12.98 4.22 21.22
C SER A 9 13.32 5.03 19.96
N GLN A 10 12.85 4.60 18.80
CA GLN A 10 13.05 5.27 17.51
C GLN A 10 11.72 5.66 16.86
N PRO A 11 11.69 6.73 16.05
CA PRO A 11 10.51 7.05 15.26
C PRO A 11 10.06 5.88 14.36
N VAL A 12 8.76 5.59 14.34
CA VAL A 12 8.18 4.44 13.65
C VAL A 12 7.63 4.86 12.29
N THR A 13 7.82 4.01 11.27
CA THR A 13 7.11 4.16 10.00
C THR A 13 5.79 3.39 10.07
N ILE A 14 4.69 4.08 9.81
CA ILE A 14 3.36 3.44 9.69
C ILE A 14 3.18 3.04 8.24
N VAL A 15 2.83 1.77 7.99
CA VAL A 15 2.43 1.28 6.68
C VAL A 15 0.95 0.94 6.73
N SER A 16 0.14 1.56 5.88
CA SER A 16 -1.33 1.41 5.86
C SER A 16 -1.79 1.07 4.45
N THR A 17 -2.42 -0.09 4.26
CA THR A 17 -2.83 -0.58 2.93
C THR A 17 -4.35 -0.74 2.79
N GLY A 18 -5.11 -0.15 3.70
CA GLY A 18 -6.58 -0.07 3.65
C GLY A 18 -7.07 1.38 3.79
N PRO A 19 -8.36 1.61 4.08
CA PRO A 19 -8.89 2.92 4.43
C PRO A 19 -8.14 3.55 5.62
N GLN A 20 -7.95 4.87 5.58
CA GLN A 20 -7.03 5.56 6.51
C GLN A 20 -7.63 5.84 7.89
N THR A 21 -8.82 5.32 8.18
CA THR A 21 -9.60 5.57 9.42
C THR A 21 -8.77 5.38 10.69
N ASN A 22 -8.05 4.26 10.81
CA ASN A 22 -7.25 3.96 12.02
C ASN A 22 -6.07 4.93 12.20
N VAL A 23 -5.47 5.37 11.09
CA VAL A 23 -4.35 6.33 11.12
C VAL A 23 -4.88 7.70 11.49
N ALA A 24 -5.97 8.17 10.87
CA ALA A 24 -6.59 9.44 11.20
C ALA A 24 -7.06 9.50 12.66
N LEU A 25 -7.68 8.43 13.16
CA LEU A 25 -8.07 8.32 14.58
C LEU A 25 -6.87 8.42 15.50
N LEU A 26 -5.75 7.76 15.19
CA LEU A 26 -4.51 7.90 15.96
C LEU A 26 -4.00 9.34 15.95
N LEU A 27 -3.97 9.99 14.79
CA LEU A 27 -3.46 11.36 14.65
C LEU A 27 -4.32 12.36 15.46
N ASN A 28 -5.63 12.21 15.43
CA ASN A 28 -6.54 13.10 16.17
C ASN A 28 -6.56 12.82 17.67
N SER A 29 -6.53 11.54 18.09
CA SER A 29 -6.61 11.17 19.51
C SER A 29 -5.29 11.28 20.26
N HIS A 30 -4.16 11.26 19.56
CA HIS A 30 -2.82 11.29 20.14
C HIS A 30 -1.86 12.25 19.42
N PRO A 31 -2.16 13.57 19.40
CA PRO A 31 -1.30 14.57 18.77
C PRO A 31 0.12 14.60 19.35
N GLU A 32 0.29 14.25 20.63
CA GLU A 32 1.60 14.17 21.28
C GLU A 32 2.53 13.12 20.66
N LEU A 33 1.97 12.13 19.96
CA LEU A 33 2.71 11.03 19.35
C LEU A 33 3.12 11.31 17.90
N HIS A 34 2.75 12.44 17.31
CA HIS A 34 3.12 12.75 15.92
C HIS A 34 4.64 12.76 15.72
N THR A 35 5.37 13.29 16.70
CA THR A 35 6.85 13.33 16.70
C THR A 35 7.51 11.95 16.77
N LYS A 36 6.75 10.91 17.14
CA LYS A 36 7.19 9.51 17.15
C LYS A 36 6.95 8.80 15.82
N ILE A 37 6.33 9.46 14.84
CA ILE A 37 6.06 8.90 13.52
C ILE A 37 7.10 9.45 12.55
N ALA A 38 7.97 8.57 12.03
CA ALA A 38 8.97 8.94 11.04
C ALA A 38 8.33 9.31 9.70
N ARG A 39 7.32 8.54 9.31
CA ARG A 39 6.64 8.59 8.01
C ARG A 39 5.37 7.74 8.04
N ILE A 40 4.42 8.09 7.17
CA ILE A 40 3.27 7.26 6.85
C ILE A 40 3.41 6.82 5.38
N VAL A 41 3.44 5.51 5.12
CA VAL A 41 3.46 4.93 3.77
C VAL A 41 2.10 4.31 3.54
N ILE A 42 1.37 4.80 2.55
CA ILE A 42 0.02 4.33 2.24
C ILE A 42 -0.01 3.61 0.90
N MET A 43 -0.82 2.55 0.80
CA MET A 43 -1.36 2.09 -0.49
C MET A 43 -2.73 2.74 -0.64
N GLY A 44 -2.87 3.58 -1.65
CA GLY A 44 -4.13 4.23 -1.95
C GLY A 44 -3.93 5.47 -2.82
N GLY A 45 -5.03 5.92 -3.41
CA GLY A 45 -5.05 7.10 -4.28
C GLY A 45 -4.57 6.82 -5.71
N ALA A 46 -4.80 7.80 -6.57
CA ALA A 46 -4.36 7.80 -7.96
C ALA A 46 -4.14 9.25 -8.44
N MET A 47 -3.07 9.49 -9.18
CA MET A 47 -2.80 10.74 -9.91
C MET A 47 -3.42 10.67 -11.32
N GLY A 48 -4.71 10.34 -11.38
CA GLY A 48 -5.42 10.16 -12.64
C GLY A 48 -6.70 9.36 -12.45
N LEU A 49 -6.75 8.17 -13.05
CA LEU A 49 -7.93 7.31 -13.03
C LEU A 49 -8.02 6.51 -11.73
N GLY A 50 -9.19 6.55 -11.10
CA GLY A 50 -9.54 5.67 -9.98
C GLY A 50 -9.95 4.27 -10.44
N ASN A 51 -9.91 3.30 -9.52
CA ASN A 51 -10.37 1.92 -9.76
C ASN A 51 -11.77 1.64 -9.20
N TRP A 52 -12.32 2.50 -8.33
CA TRP A 52 -13.65 2.35 -7.74
C TRP A 52 -14.68 3.28 -8.38
N THR A 53 -14.30 4.56 -8.53
CA THR A 53 -14.98 5.51 -9.41
C THR A 53 -13.96 6.05 -10.42
N PRO A 54 -14.38 6.72 -11.51
CA PRO A 54 -13.43 7.31 -12.46
C PRO A 54 -12.38 8.21 -11.82
N ALA A 55 -12.70 8.85 -10.69
CA ALA A 55 -11.82 9.80 -10.00
C ALA A 55 -11.25 9.31 -8.66
N ALA A 56 -11.66 8.12 -8.18
CA ALA A 56 -11.29 7.67 -6.84
C ALA A 56 -10.82 6.22 -6.81
N GLU A 57 -9.69 6.03 -6.13
CA GLU A 57 -9.18 4.72 -5.71
C GLU A 57 -9.94 4.23 -4.47
N PHE A 58 -10.15 2.92 -4.37
CA PHE A 58 -10.96 2.26 -3.34
C PHE A 58 -10.65 2.70 -1.89
N ASN A 59 -9.41 2.60 -1.43
CA ASN A 59 -9.06 2.90 -0.04
C ASN A 59 -9.35 4.35 0.34
N ILE A 60 -9.11 5.29 -0.60
CA ILE A 60 -9.43 6.71 -0.40
C ILE A 60 -10.94 6.95 -0.51
N TYR A 61 -11.64 6.24 -1.41
CA TYR A 61 -13.08 6.36 -1.58
C TYR A 61 -13.86 5.92 -0.33
N VAL A 62 -13.39 4.88 0.37
CA VAL A 62 -14.09 4.33 1.54
C VAL A 62 -14.10 5.29 2.73
N ASP A 63 -13.05 6.09 2.92
CA ASP A 63 -12.97 7.09 4.01
C ASP A 63 -12.12 8.30 3.57
N PRO A 64 -12.70 9.21 2.75
CA PRO A 64 -11.98 10.34 2.22
C PRO A 64 -11.62 11.38 3.29
N GLU A 65 -12.46 11.55 4.33
CA GLU A 65 -12.18 12.43 5.45
C GLU A 65 -10.95 11.96 6.25
N ALA A 66 -10.83 10.66 6.51
CA ALA A 66 -9.64 10.12 7.16
C ALA A 66 -8.38 10.28 6.28
N ALA A 67 -8.51 10.09 4.96
CA ALA A 67 -7.42 10.32 4.03
C ALA A 67 -6.96 11.78 4.05
N GLU A 68 -7.90 12.73 4.06
CA GLU A 68 -7.61 14.17 4.17
C GLU A 68 -6.79 14.49 5.44
N ILE A 69 -7.21 13.96 6.60
CA ILE A 69 -6.47 14.12 7.86
C ILE A 69 -5.04 13.61 7.74
N VAL A 70 -4.83 12.44 7.12
CA VAL A 70 -3.48 11.87 6.94
C VAL A 70 -2.64 12.76 6.02
N PHE A 71 -3.18 13.21 4.88
CA PHE A 71 -2.47 14.07 3.94
C PHE A 71 -2.16 15.46 4.51
N GLN A 72 -3.01 15.99 5.39
CA GLN A 72 -2.82 17.30 6.04
C GLN A 72 -2.06 17.23 7.38
N SER A 73 -1.65 16.04 7.83
CA SER A 73 -1.04 15.83 9.15
C SER A 73 0.29 16.54 9.38
N GLY A 74 0.97 16.99 8.32
CA GLY A 74 2.33 17.51 8.38
C GLY A 74 3.42 16.45 8.60
N ILE A 75 3.05 15.18 8.78
CA ILE A 75 3.97 14.04 8.81
C ILE A 75 4.34 13.68 7.37
N PRO A 76 5.60 13.29 7.07
CA PRO A 76 5.95 12.84 5.73
C PRO A 76 5.06 11.67 5.28
N VAL A 77 4.39 11.83 4.14
CA VAL A 77 3.55 10.79 3.52
C VAL A 77 4.18 10.30 2.23
N VAL A 78 4.18 8.99 2.04
CA VAL A 78 4.48 8.34 0.76
C VAL A 78 3.25 7.60 0.28
N MET A 79 2.83 7.90 -0.94
CA MET A 79 1.64 7.32 -1.55
C MET A 79 2.03 6.33 -2.65
N ALA A 80 1.79 5.04 -2.41
CA ALA A 80 1.81 4.01 -3.43
C ALA A 80 0.43 3.95 -4.12
N GLY A 81 0.18 4.91 -5.01
CA GLY A 81 -1.07 5.01 -5.75
C GLY A 81 -1.16 4.07 -6.96
N LEU A 82 -2.29 4.11 -7.67
CA LEU A 82 -2.55 3.28 -8.85
C LEU A 82 -1.52 3.48 -9.97
N ASP A 83 -0.96 4.68 -10.12
CA ASP A 83 0.05 5.02 -11.13
C ASP A 83 1.36 4.24 -10.99
N VAL A 84 1.64 3.78 -9.77
CA VAL A 84 2.78 2.92 -9.44
C VAL A 84 2.34 1.46 -9.43
N THR A 85 1.25 1.15 -8.72
CA THR A 85 0.85 -0.23 -8.48
C THR A 85 0.34 -0.95 -9.73
N HIS A 86 -0.25 -0.25 -10.70
CA HIS A 86 -0.62 -0.82 -12.00
C HIS A 86 0.60 -1.29 -12.83
N LYS A 87 1.79 -0.79 -12.52
CA LYS A 87 3.05 -1.22 -13.16
C LYS A 87 3.69 -2.42 -12.45
N ALA A 88 3.32 -2.68 -11.20
CA ALA A 88 3.84 -3.77 -10.40
C ALA A 88 3.10 -5.08 -10.70
N GLN A 89 3.16 -5.54 -11.96
CA GLN A 89 2.46 -6.74 -12.39
C GLN A 89 3.26 -8.00 -12.09
N ILE A 90 2.59 -9.00 -11.53
CA ILE A 90 3.07 -10.39 -11.45
C ILE A 90 2.60 -11.15 -12.68
N HIS A 91 3.52 -11.92 -13.26
CA HIS A 91 3.24 -12.81 -14.39
C HIS A 91 3.26 -14.27 -13.94
N ALA A 92 2.70 -15.17 -14.76
CA ALA A 92 2.68 -16.60 -14.48
C ALA A 92 4.08 -17.17 -14.18
N ALA A 93 5.12 -16.68 -14.88
CA ALA A 93 6.50 -17.07 -14.62
C ALA A 93 6.99 -16.67 -13.22
N ASP A 94 6.51 -15.55 -12.67
CA ASP A 94 6.88 -15.11 -11.32
C ASP A 94 6.21 -15.96 -10.24
N ILE A 95 4.99 -16.42 -10.48
CA ILE A 95 4.30 -17.35 -9.57
C ILE A 95 5.07 -18.66 -9.46
N GLU A 96 5.53 -19.21 -10.60
CA GLU A 96 6.35 -20.42 -10.60
C GLU A 96 7.71 -20.19 -9.93
N ARG A 97 8.28 -18.97 -10.02
CA ARG A 97 9.48 -18.60 -9.25
C ARG A 97 9.21 -18.62 -7.74
N PHE A 98 8.05 -18.15 -7.27
CA PHE A 98 7.66 -18.29 -5.86
C PHE A 98 7.52 -19.76 -5.45
N ARG A 99 6.87 -20.58 -6.28
CA ARG A 99 6.71 -22.02 -6.01
C ARG A 99 8.06 -22.73 -5.89
N ALA A 100 9.02 -22.37 -6.73
CA ALA A 100 10.37 -22.94 -6.75
C ALA A 100 11.23 -22.59 -5.52
N ILE A 101 10.87 -21.60 -4.69
CA ILE A 101 11.58 -21.30 -3.42
C ILE A 101 11.47 -22.50 -2.46
N GLY A 102 10.39 -23.28 -2.53
CA GLY A 102 10.28 -24.57 -1.85
C GLY A 102 10.07 -24.50 -0.34
N ASN A 103 9.36 -23.49 0.18
CA ASN A 103 8.93 -23.45 1.58
C ASN A 103 7.42 -23.17 1.73
N PRO A 104 6.81 -23.44 2.90
CA PRO A 104 5.37 -23.31 3.06
C PRO A 104 4.81 -21.90 2.77
N ILE A 105 5.56 -20.86 3.09
CA ILE A 105 5.15 -19.47 2.85
C ILE A 105 5.15 -19.16 1.35
N SER A 106 6.20 -19.60 0.63
CA SER A 106 6.29 -19.37 -0.80
C SER A 106 5.20 -20.12 -1.58
N THR A 107 4.80 -21.30 -1.12
CA THR A 107 3.66 -22.04 -1.67
C THR A 107 2.35 -21.27 -1.49
N ILE A 108 2.06 -20.80 -0.26
CA ILE A 108 0.86 -20.02 0.02
C ILE A 108 0.81 -18.74 -0.81
N VAL A 109 1.95 -18.03 -0.94
CA VAL A 109 2.03 -16.83 -1.76
C VAL A 109 1.74 -17.17 -3.23
N ALA A 110 2.31 -18.25 -3.77
CA ALA A 110 2.03 -18.67 -5.14
C ALA A 110 0.53 -18.97 -5.36
N GLU A 111 -0.12 -19.67 -4.43
CA GLU A 111 -1.56 -19.98 -4.50
C GLU A 111 -2.44 -18.72 -4.43
N LEU A 112 -2.07 -17.74 -3.59
CA LEU A 112 -2.76 -16.45 -3.55
C LEU A 112 -2.59 -15.69 -4.87
N LEU A 113 -1.40 -15.73 -5.47
CA LEU A 113 -1.13 -15.08 -6.76
C LEU A 113 -1.88 -15.76 -7.91
N ASP A 114 -2.01 -17.09 -7.89
CA ASP A 114 -2.81 -17.85 -8.85
C ASP A 114 -4.26 -17.35 -8.83
N PHE A 115 -4.85 -17.21 -7.64
CA PHE A 115 -6.18 -16.64 -7.47
C PHE A 115 -6.25 -15.19 -7.98
N PHE A 116 -5.31 -14.33 -7.58
CA PHE A 116 -5.29 -12.94 -8.02
C PHE A 116 -5.19 -12.79 -9.55
N MET A 117 -4.40 -13.64 -10.21
CA MET A 117 -4.28 -13.69 -11.67
C MET A 117 -5.58 -14.02 -12.39
N GLU A 118 -6.47 -14.81 -11.79
CA GLU A 118 -7.77 -15.12 -12.39
C GLU A 118 -8.74 -13.94 -12.33
N TYR A 119 -8.74 -13.21 -11.22
CA TYR A 119 -9.69 -12.11 -10.98
C TYR A 119 -9.27 -10.76 -11.58
N HIS A 120 -8.00 -10.59 -11.96
CA HIS A 120 -7.49 -9.36 -12.57
C HIS A 120 -7.42 -9.39 -14.11
N LYS A 121 -8.10 -10.34 -14.75
CA LYS A 121 -8.22 -10.43 -16.23
C LYS A 121 -9.22 -9.45 -16.83
N ASP A 122 -9.63 -8.42 -16.10
CA ASP A 122 -10.57 -7.43 -16.62
C ASP A 122 -9.93 -6.66 -17.78
N GLU A 123 -10.41 -6.92 -18.99
CA GLU A 123 -9.87 -6.38 -20.24
C GLU A 123 -9.85 -4.85 -20.24
N LYS A 124 -10.69 -4.20 -19.43
CA LYS A 124 -10.76 -2.73 -19.32
C LYS A 124 -9.44 -2.08 -18.93
N TRP A 125 -8.56 -2.81 -18.24
CA TRP A 125 -7.26 -2.30 -17.79
C TRP A 125 -6.11 -2.63 -18.73
N GLY A 126 -6.29 -3.59 -19.65
CA GLY A 126 -5.25 -4.01 -20.58
C GLY A 126 -3.99 -4.58 -19.90
N PHE A 127 -4.11 -5.11 -18.68
CA PHE A 127 -2.99 -5.71 -17.98
C PHE A 127 -2.59 -7.06 -18.58
N VAL A 128 -1.28 -7.33 -18.56
CA VAL A 128 -0.70 -8.61 -19.01
C VAL A 128 -0.54 -9.56 -17.83
N GLY A 129 -0.28 -9.02 -16.64
CA GLY A 129 -0.24 -9.73 -15.36
C GLY A 129 -1.18 -9.11 -14.32
N ALA A 130 -1.16 -9.61 -13.09
CA ALA A 130 -1.98 -9.06 -12.00
C ALA A 130 -1.19 -7.99 -11.22
N PRO A 131 -1.74 -6.79 -11.01
CA PRO A 131 -1.07 -5.75 -10.24
C PRO A 131 -0.99 -6.11 -8.75
N LEU A 132 0.18 -5.91 -8.16
CA LEU A 132 0.40 -6.00 -6.72
C LEU A 132 0.37 -4.61 -6.10
N HIS A 133 -0.75 -4.29 -5.45
CA HIS A 133 -0.97 -2.99 -4.82
C HIS A 133 -0.20 -2.84 -3.50
N ASP A 134 -0.68 -3.49 -2.45
CA ASP A 134 -0.16 -3.38 -1.09
C ASP A 134 1.35 -3.66 -0.98
N PRO A 135 1.92 -4.69 -1.64
CA PRO A 135 3.34 -4.99 -1.54
C PRO A 135 4.26 -3.86 -2.01
N CYS A 136 3.78 -2.92 -2.84
CA CYS A 136 4.56 -1.74 -3.25
C CYS A 136 4.98 -0.88 -2.05
N THR A 137 4.16 -0.82 -0.99
CA THR A 137 4.50 -0.06 0.22
C THR A 137 5.68 -0.67 0.97
N ILE A 138 5.73 -1.99 1.06
CA ILE A 138 6.81 -2.73 1.72
C ILE A 138 8.07 -2.70 0.87
N ALA A 139 7.94 -2.86 -0.45
CA ALA A 139 9.05 -2.71 -1.37
C ALA A 139 9.70 -1.32 -1.23
N TRP A 140 8.89 -0.26 -1.16
CA TRP A 140 9.38 1.10 -0.92
C TRP A 140 10.03 1.23 0.46
N ALA A 141 9.40 0.72 1.52
CA ALA A 141 9.93 0.82 2.88
C ALA A 141 11.26 0.07 3.07
N ALA A 142 11.43 -1.07 2.38
CA ALA A 142 12.65 -1.86 2.42
C ALA A 142 13.75 -1.28 1.52
N GLN A 143 13.40 -0.79 0.33
CA GLN A 143 14.35 -0.36 -0.70
C GLN A 143 13.84 0.91 -1.43
N ALA A 144 13.74 2.01 -0.70
CA ALA A 144 13.20 3.28 -1.21
C ALA A 144 13.92 3.83 -2.45
N ARG A 145 15.18 3.42 -2.70
CA ARG A 145 16.00 3.88 -3.83
C ARG A 145 15.49 3.40 -5.19
N ASP A 146 14.72 2.31 -5.20
CA ASP A 146 14.21 1.72 -6.44
C ASP A 146 12.92 2.41 -6.92
N PHE A 147 12.39 3.34 -6.12
CA PHE A 147 11.24 4.17 -6.44
C PHE A 147 11.70 5.59 -6.74
N HIS A 148 11.53 6.03 -7.99
CA HIS A 148 11.94 7.37 -8.39
C HIS A 148 11.01 8.45 -7.83
N HIS A 149 11.59 9.41 -7.09
CA HIS A 149 10.99 10.73 -6.91
C HIS A 149 11.03 11.45 -8.25
N ARG A 150 9.89 11.56 -8.94
CA ARG A 150 9.73 12.57 -9.98
C ARG A 150 8.95 13.73 -9.40
#